data_AF-A0A0C2FMB7-F1
#
_entry.id   AF-A0A0C2FMB7-F1
#
_cell.length_a   1.000
_cell.length_b   1.000
_cell.length_c   1.000
_cell.angle_alpha   90.00
_cell.angle_beta   90.00
_cell.angle_gamma   90.00
#
_symmetry.space_group_name_H-M   'P 1'
#
loop_
_entity.id
_entity.type
_entity.pdbx_description
1 polymer ?
#
loop_
_entity_poly.entity_id
_entity_poly.type
_entity_poly.pdbx_seq_one_letter_code
_entity_poly.pdbx_strand_id
1 'polypeptide(L)'
;MPQYTSRDVGDPSQVRRTKQSMADLKLRRLTELNSRLREDLDRERIPVSQASKSIIAYCNSTRDYMVPSVWGVVPKSEDPYAPQQSGGCCVVM
;
A
#
# COMPACT_ATOMS: atom_id res chain seq x y z
N MET A 1 -32.47 25.73 -45.38
CA MET A 1 -32.89 24.97 -44.19
C MET A 1 -31.92 23.81 -44.01
N PRO A 2 -31.32 23.59 -42.82
CA PRO A 2 -30.45 22.45 -42.60
C PRO A 2 -31.30 21.17 -42.51
N GLN A 3 -30.95 20.17 -43.31
CA GLN A 3 -31.53 18.83 -43.28
C GLN A 3 -31.19 18.17 -41.93
N TYR A 4 -32.22 17.89 -41.13
CA TYR A 4 -32.09 17.06 -39.93
C TYR A 4 -31.88 15.62 -40.38
N THR A 5 -30.63 15.15 -40.35
CA THR A 5 -30.34 13.73 -40.60
C THR A 5 -30.97 12.91 -39.48
N SER A 6 -31.99 12.15 -39.83
CA SER A 6 -32.61 11.15 -38.96
C SER A 6 -31.51 10.24 -38.43
N ARG A 7 -31.31 10.22 -37.11
CA ARG A 7 -30.40 9.29 -36.46
C ARG A 7 -30.82 7.88 -36.87
N ASP A 8 -29.94 7.18 -37.60
CA ASP A 8 -30.01 5.75 -37.84
C ASP A 8 -30.36 5.06 -36.51
N VAL A 9 -31.58 4.53 -36.43
CA VAL A 9 -32.04 3.72 -35.32
C VAL A 9 -31.23 2.43 -35.42
N GLY A 10 -30.11 2.37 -34.71
CA GLY A 10 -29.15 1.27 -34.79
C GLY A 10 -29.86 -0.09 -34.75
N ASP A 11 -29.50 -0.96 -35.70
CA ASP A 11 -30.08 -2.29 -35.91
C ASP A 11 -30.28 -3.02 -34.56
N PRO A 12 -31.50 -3.49 -34.23
CA PRO A 12 -31.78 -4.21 -32.99
C PRO A 12 -30.87 -5.44 -32.78
N SER A 13 -30.30 -6.01 -33.85
CA SER A 13 -29.31 -7.08 -33.78
C SER A 13 -27.99 -6.63 -33.13
N GLN A 14 -27.56 -5.37 -33.37
CA GLN A 14 -26.36 -4.80 -32.76
C GLN A 14 -26.59 -4.52 -31.27
N VAL A 15 -27.76 -3.99 -30.91
CA VAL A 15 -28.12 -3.74 -29.50
C VAL A 15 -28.09 -5.03 -28.69
N ARG A 16 -28.57 -6.16 -29.26
CA ARG A 16 -28.50 -7.48 -28.62
C ARG A 16 -27.07 -7.98 -28.44
N ARG A 17 -26.23 -7.87 -29.48
CA ARG A 17 -24.81 -8.26 -29.42
C ARG A 17 -24.02 -7.45 -28.38
N THR A 18 -24.25 -6.14 -28.30
CA THR A 18 -23.60 -5.28 -27.28
C THR A 18 -24.05 -5.64 -25.86
N LYS A 19 -25.35 -5.93 -25.64
CA LYS A 19 -25.85 -6.38 -24.34
C LYS A 19 -25.24 -7.72 -23.92
N GLN A 20 -25.07 -8.65 -24.87
CA GLN A 20 -24.43 -9.94 -24.62
C GLN A 20 -22.94 -9.77 -24.29
N SER A 21 -22.22 -8.94 -25.04
CA SER A 21 -20.81 -8.57 -24.75
C SER A 21 -20.64 -7.96 -23.35
N MET A 22 -21.56 -7.08 -22.93
CA MET A 22 -21.56 -6.52 -21.57
C MET A 22 -21.87 -7.56 -20.50
N ALA A 23 -22.75 -8.52 -20.78
CA ALA A 23 -23.05 -9.62 -19.86
C ALA A 23 -21.82 -10.52 -19.67
N ASP A 24 -21.14 -10.88 -20.76
CA ASP A 24 -19.92 -11.70 -20.73
C ASP A 24 -18.77 -10.99 -20.00
N LEU A 25 -18.59 -9.68 -20.24
CA LEU A 25 -17.58 -8.89 -19.53
C LEU A 25 -17.87 -8.81 -18.02
N LYS A 26 -19.14 -8.62 -17.63
CA LYS A 26 -19.53 -8.62 -16.21
C LYS A 26 -19.28 -9.97 -15.57
N LEU A 27 -19.62 -11.07 -16.26
CA LEU A 27 -19.38 -12.42 -15.76
C LEU A 27 -17.88 -12.69 -15.56
N ARG A 28 -17.03 -12.29 -16.51
CA ARG A 28 -15.57 -12.39 -16.36
C ARG A 28 -15.07 -11.64 -15.13
N ARG A 29 -15.47 -10.38 -14.97
CA ARG A 29 -15.09 -9.56 -13.79
C ARG A 29 -15.54 -10.18 -12.47
N LEU A 30 -16.77 -10.69 -12.41
CA LEU A 30 -17.27 -11.35 -11.20
C LEU A 30 -16.50 -12.64 -10.90
N THR A 31 -16.14 -13.40 -11.92
CA THR A 31 -15.37 -14.64 -11.77
C THR A 31 -13.95 -14.34 -11.27
N GLU A 32 -13.30 -13.33 -11.83
CA GLU A 32 -11.98 -12.86 -11.38
C GLU A 32 -12.02 -12.37 -9.92
N LEU A 33 -13.03 -11.56 -9.57
CA LEU A 33 -13.22 -11.10 -8.19
C LEU A 33 -13.46 -12.28 -7.24
N ASN A 34 -14.28 -13.25 -7.65
CA ASN A 34 -14.55 -14.42 -6.84
C ASN A 34 -13.29 -15.26 -6.60
N SER A 35 -12.42 -15.40 -7.61
CA SER A 35 -11.11 -16.05 -7.45
C SER A 35 -10.27 -15.34 -6.39
N ARG A 36 -10.11 -14.02 -6.49
CA ARG A 36 -9.33 -13.21 -5.53
C ARG A 36 -9.88 -13.32 -4.11
N LEU A 37 -11.21 -13.28 -3.95
CA LEU A 37 -11.85 -13.40 -2.64
C LEU A 37 -11.66 -14.80 -2.03
N ARG A 38 -11.64 -15.85 -2.85
CA ARG A 38 -11.33 -17.21 -2.39
C ARG A 38 -9.88 -17.33 -1.94
N GLU A 39 -8.95 -16.79 -2.71
CA GLU A 39 -7.53 -16.73 -2.34
C GLU A 39 -7.31 -15.97 -1.01
N ASP A 40 -7.98 -14.83 -0.82
CA ASP A 40 -7.93 -14.06 0.43
C ASP A 40 -8.59 -14.79 1.61
N LEU A 41 -9.64 -15.58 1.36
CA LEU A 41 -10.32 -16.37 2.38
C LEU A 41 -9.39 -17.49 2.89
N ASP A 42 -8.74 -18.18 1.96
CA ASP A 42 -7.86 -19.34 2.22
C ASP A 42 -6.50 -18.96 2.82
N ARG A 43 -6.15 -17.66 2.82
CA ARG A 43 -4.92 -17.18 3.44
C ARG A 43 -4.86 -17.56 4.94
N GLU A 44 -3.78 -18.23 5.33
CA GLU A 44 -3.52 -18.59 6.73
C GLU A 44 -3.42 -17.34 7.61
N ARG A 45 -4.09 -17.38 8.77
CA ARG A 45 -4.11 -16.29 9.75
C ARG A 45 -3.63 -16.81 11.09
N ILE A 46 -2.86 -15.98 11.79
CA ILE A 46 -2.50 -16.23 13.19
C ILE A 46 -3.46 -15.49 14.13
N PRO A 47 -3.67 -15.96 15.36
CA PRO A 47 -4.42 -15.24 16.37
C PRO A 47 -3.81 -13.87 16.66
N VAL A 48 -4.66 -12.86 16.85
CA VAL A 48 -4.23 -11.48 17.14
C VAL A 48 -3.33 -11.43 18.37
N SER A 49 -3.63 -12.22 19.41
CA SER A 49 -2.81 -12.29 20.62
C SER A 49 -1.37 -12.77 20.35
N GLN A 50 -1.16 -13.64 19.37
CA GLN A 50 0.19 -14.07 18.96
C GLN A 50 0.90 -12.98 18.17
N ALA A 51 0.20 -12.36 17.20
CA ALA A 51 0.75 -11.25 16.41
C ALA A 51 1.16 -10.06 17.30
N SER A 52 0.33 -9.70 18.28
CA SER A 52 0.66 -8.62 19.23
C SER A 52 1.90 -8.97 20.07
N LYS A 53 2.02 -10.22 20.54
CA LYS A 53 3.21 -10.67 21.28
C LYS A 53 4.47 -10.59 20.43
N SER A 54 4.42 -10.99 19.15
CA SER A 54 5.59 -10.89 18.26
C SER A 54 6.00 -9.44 18.01
N ILE A 55 5.03 -8.52 17.86
CA ILE A 55 5.32 -7.09 17.70
C ILE A 55 5.98 -6.53 18.96
N ILE A 56 5.42 -6.80 20.14
CA ILE A 56 5.98 -6.35 21.43
C ILE A 56 7.41 -6.91 21.62
N ALA A 57 7.63 -8.19 21.33
CA ALA A 57 8.95 -8.81 21.44
C ALA A 57 9.97 -8.15 20.51
N TYR A 58 9.58 -7.82 19.27
CA TYR A 58 10.44 -7.11 18.33
C TYR A 58 10.79 -5.70 18.83
N CYS A 59 9.77 -4.93 19.24
CA CYS A 59 9.96 -3.58 19.77
C CYS A 59 10.78 -3.53 21.06
N ASN A 60 10.78 -4.60 21.87
CA ASN A 60 11.57 -4.68 23.11
C ASN A 60 12.99 -5.22 22.92
N SER A 61 13.30 -5.81 21.76
CA SER A 61 14.63 -6.38 21.47
C SER A 61 15.44 -5.55 20.48
N THR A 62 14.75 -4.74 19.67
CA THR A 62 15.36 -3.86 18.68
C THR A 62 15.51 -2.47 19.27
N ARG A 63 16.76 -2.04 19.49
CA ARG A 63 17.06 -0.72 20.03
C ARG A 63 16.73 0.37 19.02
N ASP A 64 15.96 1.37 19.45
CA ASP A 64 15.58 2.53 18.63
C ASP A 64 15.93 3.83 19.36
N TYR A 65 16.93 4.54 18.84
CA TYR A 65 17.39 5.80 19.41
C TYR A 65 16.46 6.99 19.14
N MET A 66 15.44 6.84 18.28
CA MET A 66 14.35 7.83 18.15
C MET A 66 13.40 7.81 19.34
N VAL A 67 13.51 6.83 20.24
CA VAL A 67 12.76 6.76 21.51
C VAL A 67 13.71 6.78 22.71
N PRO A 68 14.35 7.92 23.04
CA PRO A 68 15.36 8.00 24.08
C PRO A 68 14.85 7.71 25.49
N SER A 69 13.53 7.85 25.74
CA SER A 69 12.92 7.54 27.03
C SER A 69 12.99 6.06 27.40
N VAL A 70 13.07 5.17 26.40
CA VAL A 70 13.16 3.71 26.59
C VAL A 70 14.58 3.22 26.35
N TRP A 71 15.24 3.74 25.30
CA TRP A 71 16.52 3.21 24.81
C TRP A 71 17.74 4.03 25.17
N GLY A 72 17.56 5.23 25.71
CA GLY A 72 18.62 6.21 25.95
C GLY A 72 19.02 6.98 24.69
N VAL A 73 19.91 7.95 24.88
CA VAL A 73 20.47 8.76 23.78
C VAL A 73 21.55 7.98 23.04
N VAL A 74 21.72 8.26 21.74
CA VAL A 74 22.82 7.70 20.95
C VAL A 74 24.16 8.11 21.58
N PRO A 75 25.09 7.18 21.83
CA PRO A 75 26.45 7.54 22.21
C PRO A 75 27.11 8.37 21.11
N LYS A 76 27.82 9.45 21.47
CA LYS A 76 28.48 10.34 20.49
C LYS A 76 29.46 9.63 19.54
N SER A 77 30.00 8.48 19.95
CA SER A 77 30.89 7.65 19.13
C SER A 77 30.16 6.83 18.06
N GLU A 78 28.87 6.57 18.28
CA GLU A 78 28.03 5.76 17.38
C GLU A 78 27.15 6.63 16.48
N ASP A 79 27.00 7.92 16.81
CA ASP A 79 26.23 8.88 16.03
C ASP A 79 27.04 9.39 14.82
N PRO A 80 26.70 8.99 13.58
CA PRO A 80 27.40 9.41 12.37
C PRO A 80 27.21 10.91 12.07
N TYR A 81 26.22 11.53 12.70
CA TYR A 81 25.88 12.95 12.53
C TYR A 81 26.37 13.81 13.69
N ALA A 82 27.02 13.21 14.69
CA ALA A 82 27.65 13.99 15.76
C ALA A 82 28.70 14.93 15.14
N PRO A 83 28.73 16.21 15.52
CA PRO A 83 29.77 17.11 15.06
C PRO A 83 31.11 16.51 15.48
N GLN A 84 31.99 16.26 14.51
CA GLN A 84 33.36 15.89 14.84
C GLN A 84 33.90 16.99 15.76
N GLN A 85 34.47 16.60 16.89
CA GLN A 85 35.11 17.55 17.79
C GLN A 85 36.22 18.25 16.99
N SER A 86 35.90 19.43 16.46
CA SER A 86 36.85 20.37 15.92
C SER A 86 37.64 20.92 17.10
N GLY A 87 38.58 20.11 17.60
CA GLY A 87 39.66 20.57 18.45
C GLY A 87 40.38 21.69 17.71
N GLY A 88 40.35 22.88 18.30
CA GLY A 88 40.58 24.15 17.61
C GLY A 88 41.97 24.33 17.02
N CYS A 89 42.06 25.22 16.03
CA CYS A 89 43.32 25.87 15.65
C CYS A 89 43.13 27.22 14.93
N CYS A 90 42.04 27.97 15.12
CA CYS A 90 41.99 29.36 14.63
C CYS A 90 40.87 30.18 15.30
N VAL A 91 41.25 31.13 16.15
CA VAL A 91 40.43 32.32 16.46
C VAL A 91 41.00 33.45 15.60
N VAL A 92 40.17 34.06 14.75
CA VAL A 92 40.53 35.29 14.02
C VAL A 92 40.08 36.46 14.90
N MET A 93 41.04 37.28 15.33
CA MET A 93 40.78 38.63 15.84
C MET A 93 40.50 39.58 14.68
#